data_AF-A0A1Q7E8B5-F1
#
_entry.id   AF-A0A1Q7E8B5-F1
#
_cell.length_a   1.000
_cell.length_b   1.000
_cell.length_c   1.000
_cell.angle_alpha   90.00
_cell.angle_beta   90.00
_cell.angle_gamma   90.00
#
_symmetry.space_group_name_H-M   'P 1'
#
loop_
_entity.id
_entity.type
_entity.pdbx_description
1 polymer ?
#
loop_
_entity_poly.entity_id
_entity_poly.type
_entity_poly.pdbx_seq_one_letter_code
_entity_poly.pdbx_strand_id
1 'polypeptide(L)'
;MKRSIAAPIPWTVILLSVVGCTSGDSRLPTAPPQFAQLQSPAPVQEPLFGYWHRIAAGGDAAHSEHSVWNFVVQRNTWAGRYDKRPQPGLGFPTPPLGDFGNFAGVEATNFVCQPTFPFYPCQDVVAVVEGRVHYQFRDQWDFEVLEQEIVVRDASGHEMLWEYWVQPGNFVCPWYRSFDEALAANPSFHQDCIFPVAGG
;
A
#
# COMPACT_ATOMS: atom_id res chain seq x y z
N MET A 1 19.67 54.14 3.52
CA MET A 1 19.87 54.89 4.79
C MET A 1 19.80 53.91 5.97
N LYS A 2 20.12 54.39 7.19
CA LYS A 2 19.96 53.74 8.53
C LYS A 2 18.61 52.97 8.67
N ARG A 3 18.39 51.95 9.52
CA ARG A 3 19.17 51.09 10.48
C ARG A 3 18.27 49.83 10.77
N SER A 4 18.73 48.64 11.16
CA SER A 4 19.12 48.17 12.54
C SER A 4 18.09 48.54 13.64
N ILE A 5 17.74 47.77 14.69
CA ILE A 5 18.03 46.42 15.26
C ILE A 5 16.94 46.20 16.38
N ALA A 6 16.55 45.05 16.96
CA ALA A 6 17.20 43.79 17.36
C ALA A 6 16.19 42.60 17.51
N ALA A 7 16.65 41.47 18.05
CA ALA A 7 15.90 40.47 18.85
C ALA A 7 16.80 40.04 20.05
N PRO A 8 16.43 39.12 20.98
CA PRO A 8 15.13 38.73 21.56
C PRO A 8 15.06 39.14 23.06
N ILE A 9 14.16 38.57 23.91
CA ILE A 9 14.40 38.27 25.35
C ILE A 9 13.22 37.48 25.99
N PRO A 10 13.45 36.57 26.97
CA PRO A 10 12.43 35.76 27.65
C PRO A 10 11.96 36.31 29.03
N TRP A 11 11.02 35.62 29.67
CA TRP A 11 10.61 35.84 31.07
C TRP A 11 10.62 34.52 31.88
N THR A 12 10.81 34.64 33.20
CA THR A 12 11.13 33.55 34.15
C THR A 12 10.38 33.75 35.48
N VAL A 13 10.63 32.90 36.50
CA VAL A 13 10.07 32.87 37.89
C VAL A 13 8.79 32.00 37.96
N ILE A 14 8.83 30.74 38.44
CA ILE A 14 9.25 30.13 39.74
C ILE A 14 8.24 30.36 40.87
N LEU A 15 7.77 29.26 41.48
CA LEU A 15 7.31 29.20 42.87
C LEU A 15 7.64 27.83 43.48
N LEU A 16 8.03 27.80 44.76
CA LEU A 16 8.38 26.58 45.51
C LEU A 16 7.29 26.22 46.54
N SER A 17 7.42 24.99 47.07
CA SER A 17 6.90 24.45 48.35
C SER A 17 5.71 23.49 48.19
N VAL A 18 5.52 22.48 49.07
CA VAL A 18 6.05 22.31 50.45
C VAL A 18 6.57 20.88 50.68
N VAL A 19 7.49 20.72 51.64
CA VAL A 19 7.93 19.42 52.16
C VAL A 19 6.89 18.85 53.14
N GLY A 20 6.58 17.55 53.02
CA GLY A 20 5.84 16.79 54.02
C GLY A 20 6.62 15.55 54.45
N CYS A 21 7.26 15.60 55.62
CA CYS A 21 7.93 14.44 56.22
C CYS A 21 7.06 13.83 57.32
N THR A 22 6.69 12.56 57.18
CA THR A 22 6.07 11.77 58.25
C THR A 22 6.79 10.42 58.38
N SER A 23 7.38 10.18 59.55
CA SER A 23 8.11 8.94 59.86
C SER A 23 7.13 7.79 60.15
N GLY A 24 7.29 6.64 59.51
CA GLY A 24 6.47 5.45 59.80
C GLY A 24 6.86 4.19 59.01
N ASP A 25 7.13 3.12 59.76
CA ASP A 25 7.21 1.69 59.42
C ASP A 25 7.90 1.19 58.13
N SER A 26 9.01 0.47 58.36
CA SER A 26 9.77 -0.30 57.39
C SER A 26 9.03 -1.54 56.87
N ARG A 27 8.52 -1.49 55.63
CA ARG A 27 8.39 -2.68 54.76
C ARG A 27 8.78 -2.34 53.32
N LEU A 28 9.92 -2.86 52.87
CA LEU A 28 10.37 -2.78 51.48
C LEU A 28 9.53 -3.73 50.60
N PRO A 29 8.84 -3.25 49.54
CA PRO A 29 8.35 -4.10 48.48
C PRO A 29 9.47 -4.29 47.45
N THR A 30 10.03 -5.50 47.35
CA THR A 30 11.17 -5.78 46.45
C THR A 30 10.71 -5.96 45.00
N ALA A 31 10.41 -4.85 44.32
CA ALA A 31 10.19 -4.81 42.88
C ALA A 31 10.76 -3.50 42.29
N PRO A 32 11.50 -3.54 41.18
CA PRO A 32 11.77 -2.33 40.41
C PRO A 32 10.43 -1.80 39.85
N PRO A 33 10.29 -0.49 39.63
CA PRO A 33 9.13 0.02 38.91
C PRO A 33 9.13 -0.58 37.50
N GLN A 34 8.20 -1.48 37.22
CA GLN A 34 7.79 -1.74 35.85
C GLN A 34 7.27 -0.41 35.31
N PHE A 35 8.06 0.23 34.44
CA PHE A 35 7.50 1.20 33.51
C PHE A 35 6.38 0.46 32.79
N ALA A 36 5.14 0.83 33.06
CA ALA A 36 4.02 0.37 32.27
C ALA A 36 4.35 0.77 30.85
N GLN A 37 4.69 -0.22 30.00
CA GLN A 37 4.81 0.03 28.58
C GLN A 37 3.46 0.58 28.17
N LEU A 38 3.44 1.85 27.77
CA LEU A 38 2.36 2.36 26.95
C LEU A 38 2.34 1.45 25.74
N GLN A 39 1.41 0.51 25.74
CA GLN A 39 1.06 -0.24 24.55
C GLN A 39 0.54 0.82 23.60
N SER A 40 1.42 1.31 22.72
CA SER A 40 0.99 1.97 21.50
C SER A 40 -0.12 1.10 20.93
N PRO A 41 -1.32 1.65 20.64
CA PRO A 41 -2.34 0.86 19.97
C PRO A 41 -1.68 0.25 18.74
N ALA A 42 -1.84 -1.06 18.55
CA ALA A 42 -1.29 -1.75 17.38
C ALA A 42 -1.68 -0.92 16.14
N PRO A 43 -0.73 -0.59 15.26
CA PRO A 43 -0.99 0.33 14.16
C PRO A 43 -2.20 -0.19 13.39
N VAL A 44 -3.19 0.69 13.19
CA VAL A 44 -4.53 0.34 12.71
C VAL A 44 -4.40 -0.58 11.50
N GLN A 45 -5.03 -1.76 11.58
CA GLN A 45 -4.80 -2.90 10.71
C GLN A 45 -5.51 -2.75 9.35
N GLU A 46 -5.44 -1.55 8.79
CA GLU A 46 -6.04 -1.09 7.56
C GLU A 46 -4.91 -0.64 6.61
N PRO A 47 -4.54 -1.51 5.68
CA PRO A 47 -4.46 -1.04 4.29
C PRO A 47 -5.09 -1.98 3.25
N LEU A 48 -5.48 -3.19 3.65
CA LEU A 48 -5.68 -4.34 2.75
C LEU A 48 -7.04 -4.35 2.00
N PHE A 49 -7.71 -3.21 1.90
CA PHE A 49 -9.02 -3.07 1.26
C PHE A 49 -9.17 -1.69 0.62
N GLY A 50 -10.30 -1.48 -0.07
CA GLY A 50 -10.58 -0.28 -0.84
C GLY A 50 -9.98 -0.34 -2.24
N TYR A 51 -9.89 0.84 -2.86
CA TYR A 51 -9.48 0.96 -4.25
C TYR A 51 -7.96 0.96 -4.44
N TRP A 52 -7.55 0.36 -5.55
CA TRP A 52 -6.23 0.51 -6.14
C TRP A 52 -6.38 0.84 -7.62
N HIS A 53 -5.49 1.68 -8.14
CA HIS A 53 -5.56 2.24 -9.49
C HIS A 53 -4.28 2.01 -10.27
N ARG A 54 -4.42 1.70 -11.56
CA ARG A 54 -3.30 1.50 -12.49
C ARG A 54 -3.65 2.06 -13.86
N ILE A 55 -2.64 2.50 -14.60
CA ILE A 55 -2.73 2.71 -16.04
C ILE A 55 -2.32 1.40 -16.71
N ALA A 56 -3.25 0.73 -17.40
CA ALA A 56 -2.89 -0.35 -18.31
C ALA A 56 -2.33 0.31 -19.58
N ALA A 57 -1.01 0.51 -19.58
CA ALA A 57 -0.30 1.34 -20.54
C ALA A 57 -0.23 0.72 -21.95
N GLY A 58 -0.78 1.44 -22.94
CA GLY A 58 -0.79 1.06 -24.36
C GLY A 58 0.28 1.73 -25.22
N GLY A 59 1.22 2.48 -24.63
CA GLY A 59 2.27 3.25 -25.33
C GLY A 59 1.92 4.74 -25.52
N ASP A 60 0.63 5.07 -25.56
CA ASP A 60 0.10 6.44 -25.51
C ASP A 60 -1.28 6.47 -24.79
N ALA A 61 -1.83 7.66 -24.58
CA ALA A 61 -3.10 7.84 -23.86
C ALA A 61 -4.35 7.31 -24.60
N ALA A 62 -4.36 7.29 -25.94
CA ALA A 62 -5.50 6.80 -26.72
C ALA A 62 -5.59 5.27 -26.75
N HIS A 63 -4.47 4.59 -26.46
CA HIS A 63 -4.37 3.14 -26.35
C HIS A 63 -4.30 2.63 -24.89
N SER A 64 -4.30 3.51 -23.90
CA SER A 64 -4.21 3.15 -22.48
C SER A 64 -5.57 3.10 -21.78
N GLU A 65 -5.70 2.22 -20.78
CA GLU A 65 -6.92 2.08 -19.99
C GLU A 65 -6.68 2.44 -18.51
N HIS A 66 -7.72 2.90 -17.80
CA HIS A 66 -7.68 3.03 -16.34
C HIS A 66 -8.25 1.76 -15.72
N SER A 67 -7.37 0.94 -15.14
CA SER A 67 -7.75 -0.26 -14.40
C SER A 67 -7.96 0.06 -12.92
N VAL A 68 -8.98 -0.56 -12.30
CA VAL A 68 -9.31 -0.37 -10.89
C VAL A 68 -9.57 -1.71 -10.22
N TRP A 69 -8.76 -2.06 -9.23
CA TRP A 69 -9.10 -3.08 -8.24
C TRP A 69 -9.86 -2.44 -7.08
N ASN A 70 -10.77 -3.20 -6.48
CA ASN A 70 -11.46 -2.86 -5.24
C ASN A 70 -11.53 -4.09 -4.34
N PHE A 71 -10.76 -4.11 -3.25
CA PHE A 71 -10.70 -5.25 -2.33
C PHE A 71 -11.55 -5.03 -1.08
N VAL A 72 -12.11 -6.11 -0.54
CA VAL A 72 -12.75 -6.17 0.77
C VAL A 72 -12.30 -7.43 1.52
N VAL A 73 -12.10 -7.31 2.83
CA VAL A 73 -11.72 -8.45 3.68
C VAL A 73 -12.94 -8.96 4.45
N GLN A 74 -13.24 -10.25 4.33
CA GLN A 74 -14.34 -10.92 5.03
C GLN A 74 -13.85 -12.24 5.63
N ARG A 75 -13.84 -12.35 6.97
CA ARG A 75 -13.48 -13.59 7.70
C ARG A 75 -12.13 -14.18 7.27
N ASN A 76 -11.12 -13.33 7.11
CA ASN A 76 -9.75 -13.65 6.67
C ASN A 76 -9.62 -14.04 5.18
N THR A 77 -10.70 -14.01 4.41
CA THR A 77 -10.67 -14.07 2.94
C THR A 77 -10.71 -12.67 2.36
N TRP A 78 -9.83 -12.36 1.43
CA TRP A 78 -9.96 -11.22 0.53
C TRP A 78 -10.89 -11.57 -0.62
N ALA A 79 -11.82 -10.67 -0.95
CA ALA A 79 -12.53 -10.67 -2.21
C ALA A 79 -12.21 -9.37 -2.95
N GLY A 80 -11.81 -9.46 -4.21
CA GLY A 80 -11.48 -8.32 -5.06
C GLY A 80 -12.36 -8.23 -6.29
N ARG A 81 -12.60 -7.00 -6.75
CA ARG A 81 -13.28 -6.71 -8.00
C ARG A 81 -12.38 -5.83 -8.89
N TYR A 82 -12.01 -6.34 -10.05
CA TYR A 82 -11.34 -5.58 -11.11
C TYR A 82 -12.41 -5.06 -12.07
N ASP A 83 -12.39 -3.75 -12.34
CA ASP A 83 -13.17 -3.11 -13.41
C ASP A 83 -12.27 -2.13 -14.17
N LYS A 84 -12.49 -1.98 -15.48
CA LYS A 84 -11.93 -0.86 -16.26
C LYS A 84 -12.82 0.37 -16.14
N ARG A 85 -12.23 1.58 -16.18
CA ARG A 85 -12.97 2.86 -16.14
C ARG A 85 -12.58 3.80 -17.29
N PRO A 86 -13.51 4.62 -17.81
CA PRO A 86 -13.20 5.64 -18.80
C PRO A 86 -12.47 6.82 -18.15
N GLN A 87 -11.54 7.44 -18.88
CA GLN A 87 -10.93 8.73 -18.52
C GLN A 87 -11.01 9.72 -19.69
N PRO A 88 -12.19 10.30 -19.97
CA PRO A 88 -12.41 11.12 -21.17
C PRO A 88 -11.52 12.38 -21.23
N GLY A 89 -11.12 12.92 -20.08
CA GLY A 89 -10.20 14.06 -19.99
C GLY A 89 -8.75 13.76 -20.42
N LEU A 90 -8.37 12.48 -20.50
CA LEU A 90 -7.08 12.01 -21.02
C LEU A 90 -7.19 11.37 -22.40
N GLY A 91 -8.40 11.26 -22.96
CA GLY A 91 -8.62 10.57 -24.23
C GLY A 91 -8.60 9.03 -24.15
N PHE A 92 -8.54 8.45 -22.93
CA PHE A 92 -8.64 7.00 -22.76
C PHE A 92 -9.99 6.52 -23.31
N PRO A 93 -10.04 5.44 -24.10
CA PRO A 93 -11.29 4.91 -24.64
C PRO A 93 -12.24 4.50 -23.51
N THR A 94 -13.55 4.60 -23.75
CA THR A 94 -14.52 3.96 -22.87
C THR A 94 -14.36 2.45 -23.01
N PRO A 95 -14.00 1.72 -21.94
CA PRO A 95 -13.81 0.28 -22.02
C PRO A 95 -15.15 -0.40 -22.38
N PRO A 96 -15.12 -1.56 -23.05
CA PRO A 96 -16.34 -2.28 -23.40
C PRO A 96 -17.09 -2.68 -22.11
N LEU A 97 -18.41 -2.44 -22.10
CA LEU A 97 -19.27 -2.86 -21.00
C LEU A 97 -19.22 -4.38 -20.86
N GLY A 98 -18.62 -4.86 -19.78
CA GLY A 98 -18.48 -6.30 -19.48
C GLY A 98 -17.07 -6.75 -19.12
N ASP A 99 -16.02 -5.95 -19.38
CA ASP A 99 -14.65 -6.32 -19.01
C ASP A 99 -14.41 -6.23 -17.49
N PHE A 100 -14.17 -7.36 -16.83
CA PHE A 100 -13.88 -7.41 -15.38
C PHE A 100 -13.08 -8.63 -14.92
N GLY A 101 -12.66 -8.61 -13.65
CA GLY A 101 -12.11 -9.76 -12.93
C GLY A 101 -12.65 -9.85 -11.50
N ASN A 102 -12.65 -11.04 -10.93
CA ASN A 102 -13.03 -11.24 -9.52
C ASN A 102 -11.95 -12.09 -8.82
N PHE A 103 -11.29 -11.50 -7.81
CA PHE A 103 -10.25 -12.14 -6.99
C PHE A 103 -10.87 -12.81 -5.76
N ALA A 104 -10.37 -13.98 -5.39
CA ALA A 104 -10.57 -14.57 -4.06
C ALA A 104 -9.26 -15.16 -3.52
N GLY A 105 -8.82 -14.72 -2.33
CA GLY A 105 -7.52 -15.09 -1.76
C GLY A 105 -7.41 -14.97 -0.25
N VAL A 106 -6.24 -15.32 0.29
CA VAL A 106 -5.91 -15.31 1.72
C VAL A 106 -4.46 -14.88 1.93
N GLU A 107 -4.11 -14.44 3.15
CA GLU A 107 -2.73 -14.06 3.48
C GLU A 107 -1.74 -15.21 3.21
N ALA A 108 -0.71 -14.93 2.42
CA ALA A 108 0.27 -15.90 1.96
C ALA A 108 1.23 -16.25 3.10
N THR A 109 1.16 -17.51 3.56
CA THR A 109 1.98 -17.98 4.70
C THR A 109 3.48 -18.10 4.40
N ASN A 110 3.88 -18.09 3.12
CA ASN A 110 5.25 -18.32 2.67
C ASN A 110 5.59 -17.44 1.45
N PHE A 111 5.57 -16.11 1.60
CA PHE A 111 6.09 -15.23 0.55
C PHE A 111 7.62 -15.39 0.41
N VAL A 112 8.08 -15.54 -0.83
CA VAL A 112 9.51 -15.52 -1.20
C VAL A 112 9.67 -14.56 -2.37
N CYS A 113 10.43 -13.48 -2.15
CA CYS A 113 10.87 -12.58 -3.21
C CYS A 113 11.51 -13.37 -4.35
N GLN A 114 10.98 -13.25 -5.58
CA GLN A 114 11.58 -13.90 -6.73
C GLN A 114 12.88 -13.15 -7.11
N PRO A 115 14.03 -13.84 -7.32
CA PRO A 115 15.31 -13.17 -7.65
C PRO A 115 15.30 -12.35 -8.94
N THR A 116 14.26 -12.50 -9.75
CA THR A 116 14.03 -11.84 -11.04
C THR A 116 13.09 -10.62 -10.93
N PHE A 117 12.47 -10.38 -9.76
CA PHE A 117 11.84 -9.09 -9.45
C PHE A 117 12.91 -8.00 -9.26
N PRO A 118 12.58 -6.71 -9.46
CA PRO A 118 13.40 -5.65 -8.89
C PRO A 118 13.27 -5.68 -7.36
N PHE A 119 14.06 -4.86 -6.67
CA PHE A 119 14.02 -4.83 -5.20
C PHE A 119 12.68 -4.29 -4.64
N TYR A 120 11.94 -3.48 -5.41
CA TYR A 120 10.73 -2.77 -4.97
C TYR A 120 9.60 -3.63 -4.36
N PRO A 121 9.05 -4.68 -5.01
CA PRO A 121 8.05 -5.59 -4.40
C PRO A 121 8.62 -6.50 -3.30
N CYS A 122 9.90 -6.36 -2.95
CA CYS A 122 10.58 -7.17 -1.93
C CYS A 122 11.08 -6.35 -0.74
N GLN A 123 10.97 -5.02 -0.80
CA GLN A 123 11.25 -4.12 0.32
C GLN A 123 9.96 -3.80 1.08
N ASP A 124 10.07 -3.64 2.40
CA ASP A 124 9.05 -3.02 3.26
C ASP A 124 7.62 -3.57 3.04
N VAL A 125 7.55 -4.87 2.76
CA VAL A 125 6.33 -5.65 2.51
C VAL A 125 5.51 -5.72 3.80
N VAL A 126 4.29 -5.19 3.78
CA VAL A 126 3.36 -5.21 4.92
C VAL A 126 2.35 -6.35 4.84
N ALA A 127 2.04 -6.85 3.64
CA ALA A 127 1.24 -8.05 3.43
C ALA A 127 1.51 -8.65 2.04
N VAL A 128 1.28 -9.96 1.92
CA VAL A 128 1.11 -10.64 0.64
C VAL A 128 -0.13 -11.51 0.73
N VAL A 129 -0.99 -11.45 -0.30
CA VAL A 129 -2.23 -12.24 -0.35
C VAL A 129 -2.26 -13.03 -1.63
N GLU A 130 -2.29 -14.36 -1.51
CA GLU A 130 -2.34 -15.26 -2.65
C GLU A 130 -3.79 -15.67 -2.91
N GLY A 131 -4.20 -15.63 -4.17
CA GLY A 131 -5.57 -15.90 -4.57
C GLY A 131 -5.70 -16.27 -6.03
N ARG A 132 -6.94 -16.54 -6.45
CA ARG A 132 -7.29 -16.76 -7.86
C ARG A 132 -8.18 -15.64 -8.37
N VAL A 133 -7.87 -15.14 -9.56
CA VAL A 133 -8.73 -14.22 -10.31
C VAL A 133 -9.38 -14.97 -11.45
N HIS A 134 -10.71 -14.87 -11.54
CA HIS A 134 -11.43 -15.22 -12.76
C HIS A 134 -11.73 -13.95 -13.56
N TYR A 135 -11.07 -13.79 -14.70
CA TYR A 135 -11.30 -12.68 -15.64
C TYR A 135 -12.36 -13.05 -16.69
N GLN A 136 -13.20 -12.06 -17.02
CA GLN A 136 -14.15 -12.10 -18.12
C GLN A 136 -13.92 -10.83 -18.95
N PHE A 137 -13.38 -10.97 -20.17
CA PHE A 137 -13.23 -9.88 -21.12
C PHE A 137 -14.04 -10.20 -22.37
N ARG A 138 -14.83 -9.24 -22.85
CA ARG A 138 -15.96 -9.51 -23.77
C ARG A 138 -15.56 -10.22 -25.07
N ASP A 139 -14.37 -9.92 -25.56
CA ASP A 139 -13.85 -10.39 -26.85
C ASP A 139 -12.73 -11.45 -26.68
N GLN A 140 -12.60 -12.05 -25.49
CA GLN A 140 -11.65 -13.12 -25.18
C GLN A 140 -12.39 -14.30 -24.52
N TRP A 141 -11.69 -15.41 -24.27
CA TRP A 141 -12.21 -16.48 -23.43
C TRP A 141 -11.99 -16.12 -21.97
N ASP A 142 -12.96 -16.43 -21.11
CA ASP A 142 -12.79 -16.50 -19.66
C ASP A 142 -11.52 -17.28 -19.29
N PHE A 143 -10.73 -16.73 -18.38
CA PHE A 143 -9.51 -17.39 -17.89
C PHE A 143 -9.28 -17.13 -16.40
N GLU A 144 -8.58 -18.07 -15.77
CA GLU A 144 -8.21 -18.01 -14.36
C GLU A 144 -6.70 -17.80 -14.20
N VAL A 145 -6.31 -16.95 -13.26
CA VAL A 145 -4.92 -16.64 -12.90
C VAL A 145 -4.72 -16.93 -11.41
N LEU A 146 -3.55 -17.46 -11.04
CA LEU A 146 -3.05 -17.47 -9.67
C LEU A 146 -2.23 -16.20 -9.47
N GLU A 147 -2.62 -15.36 -8.51
CA GLU A 147 -2.05 -14.04 -8.29
C GLU A 147 -1.60 -13.84 -6.84
N GLN A 148 -0.56 -13.03 -6.65
CA GLN A 148 -0.13 -12.53 -5.35
C GLN A 148 -0.24 -11.01 -5.33
N GLU A 149 -1.08 -10.49 -4.42
CA GLU A 149 -1.20 -9.07 -4.12
C GLU A 149 -0.16 -8.71 -3.07
N ILE A 150 0.95 -8.11 -3.50
CA ILE A 150 2.09 -7.78 -2.62
C ILE A 150 2.01 -6.29 -2.25
N VAL A 151 1.59 -5.99 -1.02
CA VAL A 151 1.49 -4.60 -0.54
C VAL A 151 2.77 -4.20 0.18
N VAL A 152 3.40 -3.12 -0.30
CA VAL A 152 4.58 -2.49 0.31
C VAL A 152 4.23 -1.12 0.86
N ARG A 153 4.88 -0.71 1.96
CA ARG A 153 4.69 0.61 2.59
C ARG A 153 6.04 1.22 2.95
N ASP A 154 6.35 2.38 2.35
CA ASP A 154 7.62 3.06 2.61
C ASP A 154 7.68 3.75 3.98
N ALA A 155 8.87 4.23 4.35
CA ALA A 155 9.12 4.90 5.63
C ALA A 155 8.36 6.24 5.84
N SER A 156 7.71 6.79 4.80
CA SER A 156 6.80 7.94 4.92
C SER A 156 5.34 7.51 5.15
N GLY A 157 5.03 6.22 5.01
CA GLY A 157 3.69 5.66 5.11
C GLY A 157 2.92 5.63 3.78
N HIS A 158 3.56 5.98 2.66
CA HIS A 158 2.99 5.83 1.33
C HIS A 158 3.05 4.36 0.87
N GLU A 159 2.04 3.94 0.10
CA GLU A 159 1.75 2.52 -0.15
C GLU A 159 1.60 2.21 -1.64
N MET A 160 2.09 1.04 -2.03
CA MET A 160 1.96 0.51 -3.38
C MET A 160 1.56 -0.96 -3.30
N LEU A 161 0.65 -1.37 -4.16
CA LEU A 161 0.32 -2.78 -4.39
C LEU A 161 1.08 -3.22 -5.65
N TRP A 162 1.65 -4.42 -5.60
CA TRP A 162 2.27 -5.09 -6.73
C TRP A 162 1.47 -6.35 -7.03
N GLU A 163 0.71 -6.29 -8.13
CA GLU A 163 -0.07 -7.40 -8.70
C GLU A 163 0.90 -8.35 -9.40
N TYR A 164 1.22 -9.50 -8.81
CA TYR A 164 2.09 -10.52 -9.42
C TYR A 164 1.28 -11.70 -9.95
N TRP A 165 1.28 -11.88 -11.28
CA TRP A 165 0.73 -13.07 -11.92
C TRP A 165 1.72 -14.24 -11.79
N VAL A 166 1.40 -15.19 -10.91
CA VAL A 166 2.20 -16.40 -10.61
C VAL A 166 2.01 -17.48 -11.69
N GLN A 167 0.79 -17.62 -12.22
CA GLN A 167 0.43 -18.57 -13.27
C GLN A 167 -0.87 -18.11 -13.95
N PRO A 168 -1.01 -18.16 -15.29
CA PRO A 168 -0.03 -18.58 -16.30
C PRO A 168 0.98 -17.49 -16.66
N GLY A 169 0.81 -16.28 -16.13
CA GLY A 169 1.77 -15.19 -16.30
C GLY A 169 3.07 -15.42 -15.55
N ASN A 170 4.01 -14.51 -15.81
CA ASN A 170 5.15 -14.20 -14.97
C ASN A 170 5.44 -12.72 -15.20
N PHE A 171 4.68 -11.86 -14.55
CA PHE A 171 4.85 -10.40 -14.58
C PHE A 171 4.31 -9.78 -13.30
N VAL A 172 4.91 -8.66 -12.89
CA VAL A 172 4.50 -7.90 -11.71
C VAL A 172 4.23 -6.44 -12.08
N CYS A 173 3.04 -5.93 -11.75
CA CYS A 173 2.55 -4.60 -12.15
C CYS A 173 2.33 -3.70 -10.92
N PRO A 174 2.70 -2.40 -10.97
CA PRO A 174 2.45 -1.48 -9.87
C PRO A 174 1.02 -0.92 -9.87
N TRP A 175 0.47 -0.72 -8.68
CA TRP A 175 -0.86 -0.17 -8.42
C TRP A 175 -0.81 0.82 -7.24
N TYR A 176 -1.61 1.88 -7.34
CA TYR A 176 -1.52 3.10 -6.54
C TYR A 176 -2.83 3.39 -5.79
N ARG A 177 -2.81 4.24 -4.77
CA ARG A 177 -3.99 4.58 -3.95
C ARG A 177 -4.93 5.58 -4.63
N SER A 178 -4.42 6.38 -5.56
CA SER A 178 -5.23 7.24 -6.44
C SER A 178 -4.86 7.07 -7.91
N PHE A 179 -5.76 7.47 -8.80
CA PHE A 179 -5.45 7.53 -10.23
C PHE A 179 -4.43 8.64 -10.55
N ASP A 180 -4.41 9.72 -9.76
CA ASP A 180 -3.46 10.82 -9.94
C ASP A 180 -2.02 10.38 -9.59
N GLU A 181 -1.84 9.49 -8.60
CA GLU A 181 -0.56 8.81 -8.33
C GLU A 181 -0.14 7.92 -9.50
N ALA A 182 -1.05 7.10 -10.03
CA ALA A 182 -0.76 6.23 -11.19
C ALA A 182 -0.34 7.05 -12.43
N LEU A 183 -1.00 8.19 -12.66
CA LEU A 183 -0.65 9.13 -13.73
C LEU A 183 0.66 9.88 -13.47
N ALA A 184 0.96 10.23 -12.21
CA ALA A 184 2.22 10.85 -11.83
C ALA A 184 3.41 9.89 -11.94
N ALA A 185 3.19 8.59 -11.72
CA ALA A 185 4.19 7.55 -11.88
C ALA A 185 4.41 7.15 -13.34
N ASN A 186 3.36 7.14 -14.18
CA ASN A 186 3.44 6.79 -15.60
C ASN A 186 2.84 7.87 -16.54
N PRO A 187 3.39 9.10 -16.56
CA PRO A 187 2.86 10.22 -17.34
C PRO A 187 3.12 10.09 -18.85
N SER A 188 3.96 9.14 -19.27
CA SER A 188 4.26 8.85 -20.68
C SER A 188 3.50 7.63 -21.22
N PHE A 189 2.66 6.97 -20.41
CA PHE A 189 1.86 5.81 -20.81
C PHE A 189 2.70 4.65 -21.38
N HIS A 190 3.90 4.45 -20.84
CA HIS A 190 4.81 3.36 -21.25
C HIS A 190 4.58 2.12 -20.38
N GLN A 191 4.99 0.94 -20.85
CA GLN A 191 4.76 -0.29 -20.10
C GLN A 191 5.56 -0.31 -18.79
N ASP A 192 4.85 -0.40 -17.67
CA ASP A 192 5.33 -0.30 -16.30
C ASP A 192 5.38 -1.65 -15.57
N CYS A 193 4.59 -2.63 -16.02
CA CYS A 193 4.71 -4.03 -15.61
C CYS A 193 6.08 -4.61 -15.96
N ILE A 194 6.67 -5.31 -14.99
CA ILE A 194 8.01 -5.88 -15.10
C ILE A 194 7.87 -7.37 -15.34
N PHE A 195 8.45 -7.82 -16.44
CA PHE A 195 8.51 -9.23 -16.86
C PHE A 195 9.82 -9.82 -16.31
N PRO A 196 9.78 -10.65 -15.26
CA PRO A 196 10.96 -11.19 -14.62
C PRO A 196 11.62 -12.15 -15.60
N VAL A 197 12.79 -11.78 -16.12
CA VAL A 197 13.43 -12.49 -17.25
C VAL A 197 13.63 -13.96 -16.88
N ALA A 198 13.09 -14.86 -17.69
CA ALA A 198 13.35 -16.28 -17.51
C ALA A 198 14.87 -16.53 -17.62
N GLY A 199 15.46 -17.14 -16.59
CA GLY A 199 16.86 -17.55 -16.63
C GLY A 199 17.07 -18.58 -17.74
N GLY A 200 17.98 -18.30 -18.66
CA GLY A 200 18.40 -19.20 -19.74
C GLY A 200 19.50 -20.16 -19.34
#